data_AF-A0A9D8SNH0-F1
#
_entry.id   AF-A0A9D8SNH0-F1
#
_cell.length_a   1.000
_cell.length_b   1.000
_cell.length_c   1.000
_cell.angle_alpha   90.00
_cell.angle_beta   90.00
_cell.angle_gamma   90.00
#
_symmetry.space_group_name_H-M   'P 1'
#
loop_
_entity.id
_entity.type
_entity.pdbx_description
1 polymer ?
#
loop_
_entity_poly.entity_id
_entity_poly.type
_entity_poly.pdbx_seq_one_letter_code
_entity_poly.pdbx_strand_id
1 'polypeptide(L)'
;PSWAAPPGLKRALKAHLLIRPARKGDVAVIDFVGSIDGVEFPGGAGNDYPLELGSGSFIPGFEEQLIDRNVGEVVNVRVPFPEDYHAKELAGKMALFRCTIKALKQKKAAVIDDTFAKQFGMESMVEMRKAVAENLQDNINEASFEKLRFEVMEALADKFPMEAPANIVEQEVEMLKKHDADLSDEEAKKIAQRRASQGMLLMELAKANDVKISDEEVMEALKAEIQKYGPQAPQILAFYQKNPEMLGMFRAGEMEKKTIAWVIDHCTIVEKQVTPEAFREAMMS
;
A
#
# COMPACT_ATOMS: atom_id res chain seq x y z
N PRO A 1 1.77 -14.03 -12.71
CA PRO A 1 0.30 -13.93 -12.52
C PRO A 1 -0.02 -13.26 -11.16
N SER A 2 -0.97 -12.30 -11.16
CA SER A 2 -1.44 -11.50 -10.01
C SER A 2 -0.53 -10.36 -9.51
N TRP A 3 -0.41 -9.29 -10.31
CA TRP A 3 -0.20 -7.93 -9.76
C TRP A 3 -1.55 -7.41 -9.27
N ALA A 4 -1.73 -7.33 -7.96
CA ALA A 4 -2.85 -6.63 -7.35
C ALA A 4 -2.56 -5.12 -7.43
N ALA A 5 -3.49 -4.37 -8.04
CA ALA A 5 -3.42 -2.92 -8.08
C ALA A 5 -3.33 -2.31 -6.66
N PRO A 6 -2.64 -1.16 -6.48
CA PRO A 6 -2.58 -0.47 -5.19
C PRO A 6 -3.99 -0.19 -4.64
N PRO A 7 -4.20 -0.28 -3.31
CA PRO A 7 -5.50 -0.06 -2.69
C PRO A 7 -5.84 1.43 -2.69
N GLY A 8 -6.33 1.92 -3.82
CA GLY A 8 -6.80 3.31 -3.99
C GLY A 8 -7.76 3.50 -5.16
N LEU A 9 -7.96 2.47 -6.00
CA LEU A 9 -8.80 2.56 -7.20
C LEU A 9 -9.97 1.56 -7.19
N LYS A 10 -10.60 1.34 -6.03
CA LYS A 10 -11.85 0.58 -5.96
C LYS A 10 -13.05 1.51 -5.73
N ARG A 11 -13.74 1.75 -6.85
CA ARG A 11 -15.16 2.13 -7.01
C ARG A 11 -15.53 3.62 -6.86
N ALA A 12 -15.42 4.35 -7.97
CA ALA A 12 -16.45 5.34 -8.33
C ALA A 12 -17.53 4.64 -9.19
N LEU A 13 -18.50 3.99 -8.54
CA LEU A 13 -19.64 3.38 -9.23
C LEU A 13 -20.79 4.38 -9.35
N LYS A 14 -21.09 4.83 -10.56
CA LYS A 14 -22.29 5.61 -10.84
C LYS A 14 -23.50 4.66 -10.92
N ALA A 15 -24.23 4.53 -9.81
CA ALA A 15 -25.38 3.67 -9.71
C ALA A 15 -26.58 4.23 -10.49
N HIS A 16 -27.11 3.45 -11.45
CA HIS A 16 -28.43 3.71 -12.04
C HIS A 16 -29.44 2.75 -11.39
N LEU A 17 -30.60 3.27 -10.99
CA LEU A 17 -31.70 2.46 -10.50
C LEU A 17 -32.30 1.65 -11.65
N LEU A 18 -32.41 0.33 -11.48
CA LEU A 18 -32.98 -0.58 -12.45
C LEU A 18 -34.43 -0.91 -12.08
N ILE A 19 -35.34 -0.88 -13.08
CA ILE A 19 -36.77 -1.22 -12.93
C ILE A 19 -37.05 -2.59 -13.60
N ARG A 20 -36.08 -3.51 -13.55
CA ARG A 20 -36.19 -4.86 -14.10
C ARG A 20 -35.83 -5.90 -13.04
N PRO A 21 -36.20 -7.18 -13.23
CA PRO A 21 -35.75 -8.26 -12.36
C PRO A 21 -34.23 -8.30 -12.22
N ALA A 22 -33.78 -8.66 -11.02
CA ALA A 22 -32.36 -8.76 -10.65
C ALA A 22 -31.64 -9.82 -11.48
N ARG A 23 -30.40 -9.56 -11.89
CA ARG A 23 -29.58 -10.52 -12.64
C ARG A 23 -28.21 -10.65 -11.99
N LYS A 24 -27.52 -11.75 -12.31
CA LYS A 24 -26.12 -11.94 -11.93
C LYS A 24 -25.27 -10.75 -12.43
N GLY A 25 -24.47 -10.18 -11.53
CA GLY A 25 -23.65 -8.98 -11.74
C GLY A 25 -24.31 -7.65 -11.37
N ASP A 26 -25.63 -7.62 -11.08
CA ASP A 26 -26.28 -6.45 -10.50
C ASP A 26 -25.90 -6.32 -9.01
N VAL A 27 -25.94 -5.10 -8.47
CA VAL A 27 -25.81 -4.78 -7.05
C VAL A 27 -27.20 -4.52 -6.47
N ALA A 28 -27.70 -5.47 -5.70
CA ALA A 28 -28.94 -5.35 -4.95
C ALA A 28 -28.69 -4.67 -3.61
N VAL A 29 -29.39 -3.56 -3.33
CA VAL A 29 -29.48 -2.98 -1.99
C VAL A 29 -30.58 -3.74 -1.26
N ILE A 30 -30.21 -4.50 -0.24
CA ILE A 30 -31.13 -5.41 0.46
C ILE A 30 -31.21 -5.09 1.95
N ASP A 31 -32.41 -5.30 2.50
CA ASP A 31 -32.58 -5.53 3.93
C ASP A 31 -32.79 -7.02 4.13
N PHE A 32 -32.17 -7.63 5.14
CA PHE A 32 -32.41 -9.03 5.46
C PHE A 32 -32.43 -9.27 6.96
N VAL A 33 -33.23 -10.25 7.37
CA VAL A 33 -33.27 -10.76 8.74
C VAL A 33 -33.24 -12.29 8.69
N GLY A 34 -32.20 -12.86 9.27
CA GLY A 34 -31.92 -14.29 9.33
C GLY A 34 -32.42 -14.92 10.61
N SER A 35 -33.03 -16.10 10.48
CA SER A 35 -33.54 -16.90 11.58
C SER A 35 -33.20 -18.39 11.40
N ILE A 36 -32.99 -19.10 12.50
CA ILE A 36 -32.87 -20.56 12.55
C ILE A 36 -33.98 -21.06 13.46
N ASP A 37 -34.82 -21.97 12.95
CA ASP A 37 -35.99 -22.51 13.67
C ASP A 37 -36.90 -21.42 14.29
N GLY A 38 -37.00 -20.27 13.61
CA GLY A 38 -37.81 -19.12 14.03
C GLY A 38 -37.15 -18.17 15.03
N VAL A 39 -35.89 -18.43 15.41
CA VAL A 39 -35.11 -17.56 16.31
C VAL A 39 -34.07 -16.78 15.51
N GLU A 40 -34.07 -15.46 15.62
CA GLU A 40 -33.05 -14.59 15.02
C GLU A 40 -31.70 -14.79 15.70
N PHE A 41 -30.61 -14.66 14.94
CA PHE A 41 -29.25 -14.81 15.46
C PHE A 41 -28.39 -13.56 15.22
N PRO A 42 -27.41 -13.28 16.11
CA PRO A 42 -26.49 -12.15 15.95
C PRO A 42 -25.73 -12.20 14.63
N GLY A 43 -25.67 -11.08 13.91
CA GLY A 43 -25.02 -10.99 12.59
C GLY A 43 -25.87 -11.53 11.43
N GLY A 44 -27.08 -12.02 11.70
CA GLY A 44 -28.04 -12.48 10.68
C GLY A 44 -28.90 -11.38 10.08
N ALA A 45 -28.75 -10.12 10.50
CA ALA A 45 -29.56 -9.00 10.03
C ALA A 45 -28.71 -7.86 9.45
N GLY A 46 -29.22 -7.23 8.38
CA GLY A 46 -28.57 -6.10 7.73
C GLY A 46 -29.60 -5.18 7.08
N ASN A 47 -29.32 -3.87 7.10
CA ASN A 47 -30.15 -2.84 6.48
C ASN A 47 -29.34 -2.10 5.40
N ASP A 48 -30.00 -1.77 4.28
CA ASP A 48 -29.43 -1.06 3.13
C ASP A 48 -28.12 -1.66 2.62
N TYR A 49 -27.97 -2.99 2.75
CA TYR A 49 -26.73 -3.68 2.47
C TYR A 49 -26.52 -3.83 0.95
N PRO A 50 -25.42 -3.34 0.38
CA PRO A 50 -25.15 -3.48 -1.05
C PRO A 50 -24.52 -4.86 -1.36
N LEU A 51 -25.33 -5.80 -1.84
CA LEU A 51 -24.90 -7.13 -2.26
C LEU A 51 -24.74 -7.21 -3.78
N GLU A 52 -23.57 -7.64 -4.24
CA GLU A 52 -23.35 -7.95 -5.65
C GLU A 52 -23.78 -9.40 -5.95
N LEU A 53 -24.75 -9.59 -6.83
CA LEU A 53 -25.29 -10.90 -7.11
C LEU A 53 -24.31 -11.74 -7.94
N GLY A 54 -23.86 -12.85 -7.38
CA GLY A 54 -22.85 -13.74 -7.94
C GLY A 54 -21.42 -13.40 -7.52
N SER A 55 -21.20 -12.56 -6.49
CA SER A 55 -19.87 -12.31 -5.93
C SER A 55 -19.40 -13.42 -4.99
N GLY A 56 -20.32 -14.25 -4.49
CA GLY A 56 -20.02 -15.27 -3.46
C GLY A 56 -19.61 -14.65 -2.13
N SER A 57 -20.08 -13.44 -1.86
CA SER A 57 -19.79 -12.73 -0.61
C SER A 57 -20.75 -13.16 0.51
N PHE A 58 -21.88 -13.76 0.15
CA PHE A 58 -22.81 -14.40 1.07
C PHE A 58 -22.66 -15.93 1.01
N ILE A 59 -23.34 -16.64 1.92
CA ILE A 59 -23.34 -18.10 1.94
C ILE A 59 -23.89 -18.67 0.61
N PRO A 60 -23.32 -19.78 0.11
CA PRO A 60 -23.72 -20.38 -1.16
C PRO A 60 -25.24 -20.65 -1.23
N GLY A 61 -25.86 -20.33 -2.36
CA GLY A 61 -27.30 -20.50 -2.57
C GLY A 61 -28.14 -19.29 -2.16
N PHE A 62 -27.56 -18.29 -1.48
CA PHE A 62 -28.29 -17.09 -1.05
C PHE A 62 -28.52 -16.13 -2.21
N GLU A 63 -27.45 -15.79 -2.92
CA GLU A 63 -27.47 -14.80 -4.01
C GLU A 63 -28.33 -15.29 -5.19
N GLU A 64 -28.33 -16.59 -5.46
CA GLU A 64 -29.09 -17.22 -6.55
C GLU A 64 -30.61 -17.09 -6.37
N GLN A 65 -31.11 -17.09 -5.13
CA GLN A 65 -32.54 -16.96 -4.84
C GLN A 65 -33.06 -15.52 -4.99
N LEU A 66 -32.15 -14.55 -5.04
CA LEU A 66 -32.46 -13.14 -5.30
C LEU A 66 -32.42 -12.80 -6.80
N ILE A 67 -31.95 -13.71 -7.65
CA ILE A 67 -31.98 -13.54 -9.10
C ILE A 67 -33.44 -13.65 -9.60
N ASP A 68 -33.76 -12.86 -10.62
CA ASP A 68 -35.09 -12.72 -11.24
C ASP A 68 -36.18 -12.15 -10.31
N ARG A 69 -35.78 -11.61 -9.15
CA ARG A 69 -36.66 -10.91 -8.20
C ARG A 69 -36.71 -9.42 -8.47
N ASN A 70 -37.87 -8.81 -8.18
CA ASN A 70 -38.10 -7.39 -8.44
C ASN A 70 -37.76 -6.52 -7.22
N VAL A 71 -37.49 -5.23 -7.47
CA VAL A 71 -37.39 -4.23 -6.41
C VAL A 71 -38.73 -4.10 -5.67
N GLY A 72 -38.67 -4.09 -4.34
CA GLY A 72 -39.82 -4.08 -3.44
C GLY A 72 -40.35 -5.47 -3.07
N GLU A 73 -39.84 -6.53 -3.70
CA GLU A 73 -40.24 -7.90 -3.39
C GLU A 73 -39.59 -8.39 -2.09
N VAL A 74 -40.39 -9.05 -1.25
CA VAL A 74 -39.93 -9.77 -0.06
C VAL A 74 -39.72 -11.23 -0.42
N VAL A 75 -38.49 -11.69 -0.32
CA VAL A 75 -38.05 -13.03 -0.72
C VAL A 75 -37.59 -13.78 0.52
N ASN A 76 -38.17 -14.95 0.76
CA ASN A 76 -37.72 -15.85 1.81
C ASN A 76 -36.64 -16.78 1.25
N VAL A 77 -35.38 -16.46 1.53
CA VAL A 77 -34.22 -17.22 1.09
C VAL A 77 -33.91 -18.30 2.10
N ARG A 78 -33.95 -19.57 1.69
CA ARG A 78 -33.66 -20.72 2.55
C ARG A 78 -32.36 -21.37 2.11
N VAL A 79 -31.37 -21.40 3.01
CA VAL A 79 -30.01 -21.87 2.70
C VAL A 79 -29.37 -22.52 3.92
N PRO A 80 -28.59 -23.61 3.72
CA PRO A 80 -27.75 -24.15 4.77
C PRO A 80 -26.49 -23.29 4.93
N PHE A 81 -26.03 -23.14 6.17
CA PHE A 81 -24.66 -22.69 6.42
C PHE A 81 -23.67 -23.80 6.03
N PRO A 82 -22.51 -23.44 5.43
CA PRO A 82 -21.43 -24.39 5.17
C PRO A 82 -20.98 -25.13 6.44
N GLU A 83 -20.46 -26.36 6.29
CA GLU A 83 -19.96 -27.15 7.43
C GLU A 83 -18.70 -26.52 8.07
N ASP A 84 -17.93 -25.77 7.29
CA ASP A 84 -16.70 -25.08 7.68
C ASP A 84 -16.92 -23.61 8.08
N TYR A 85 -18.17 -23.22 8.38
CA TYR A 85 -18.49 -21.83 8.71
C TYR A 85 -17.81 -21.38 10.02
N HIS A 86 -17.27 -20.15 10.01
CA HIS A 86 -16.49 -19.60 11.13
C HIS A 86 -17.23 -19.60 12.47
N ALA A 87 -18.55 -19.43 12.45
CA ALA A 87 -19.41 -19.60 13.62
C ALA A 87 -19.86 -21.06 13.73
N LYS A 88 -19.17 -21.84 14.57
CA LYS A 88 -19.45 -23.27 14.81
C LYS A 88 -20.90 -23.56 15.20
N GLU A 89 -21.58 -22.59 15.83
CA GLU A 89 -22.98 -22.72 16.24
C GLU A 89 -23.98 -22.64 15.09
N LEU A 90 -23.56 -22.08 13.95
CA LEU A 90 -24.37 -21.92 12.74
C LEU A 90 -24.02 -22.96 11.68
N ALA A 91 -22.81 -23.51 11.70
CA ALA A 91 -22.31 -24.49 10.72
C ALA A 91 -23.27 -25.66 10.51
N GLY A 92 -23.58 -25.97 9.25
CA GLY A 92 -24.49 -27.04 8.84
C GLY A 92 -25.98 -26.82 9.13
N LYS A 93 -26.37 -25.73 9.81
CA LYS A 93 -27.77 -25.45 10.12
C LYS A 93 -28.48 -24.79 8.93
N MET A 94 -29.77 -25.10 8.79
CA MET A 94 -30.66 -24.45 7.83
C MET A 94 -31.15 -23.12 8.39
N ALA A 95 -30.90 -22.03 7.67
CA ALA A 95 -31.40 -20.71 8.01
C ALA A 95 -32.43 -20.22 6.99
N LEU A 96 -33.37 -19.42 7.50
CA LEU A 96 -34.36 -18.71 6.70
C LEU A 96 -34.09 -17.21 6.83
N PHE A 97 -33.80 -16.57 5.70
CA PHE A 97 -33.58 -15.14 5.60
C PHE A 97 -34.78 -14.49 4.91
N ARG A 98 -35.44 -13.57 5.60
CA ARG A 98 -36.43 -12.69 4.99
C ARG A 98 -35.70 -11.50 4.39
N CYS A 99 -35.56 -11.47 3.07
CA CYS A 99 -34.81 -10.47 2.33
C CYS A 99 -35.76 -9.55 1.54
N THR A 100 -35.55 -8.24 1.57
CA THR A 100 -36.28 -7.26 0.77
C THR A 100 -35.32 -6.53 -0.15
N ILE A 101 -35.56 -6.55 -1.46
CA ILE A 101 -34.73 -5.81 -2.41
C ILE A 101 -35.23 -4.37 -2.48
N LYS A 102 -34.50 -3.42 -1.88
CA LYS A 102 -34.87 -2.00 -1.88
C LYS A 102 -34.50 -1.28 -3.17
N ALA A 103 -33.39 -1.67 -3.79
CA ALA A 103 -32.94 -1.10 -5.06
C ALA A 103 -32.04 -2.06 -5.82
N LEU A 104 -32.05 -1.97 -7.15
CA LEU A 104 -31.09 -2.66 -8.01
C LEU A 104 -30.24 -1.63 -8.73
N LYS A 105 -28.93 -1.85 -8.72
CA LYS A 105 -27.94 -0.98 -9.36
C LYS A 105 -27.09 -1.82 -10.30
N GLN A 106 -26.86 -1.38 -11.53
CA GLN A 106 -25.87 -2.06 -12.38
C GLN A 106 -24.48 -1.49 -12.11
N LYS A 107 -23.46 -2.36 -12.01
CA LYS A 107 -22.09 -1.91 -12.16
C LYS A 107 -21.86 -1.48 -13.60
N LYS A 108 -21.84 -0.17 -13.85
CA LYS A 108 -21.28 0.36 -15.08
C LYS A 108 -19.78 0.51 -14.86
N ALA A 109 -18.97 -0.04 -15.76
CA ALA A 109 -17.56 0.34 -15.82
C ALA A 109 -17.51 1.87 -15.90
N ALA A 110 -16.67 2.50 -15.08
CA ALA A 110 -16.42 3.93 -15.23
C ALA A 110 -15.97 4.16 -16.67
N VAL A 111 -16.60 5.10 -17.36
CA VAL A 111 -16.12 5.51 -18.68
C VAL A 111 -14.78 6.19 -18.42
N ILE A 112 -13.70 5.60 -18.91
CA ILE A 112 -12.35 6.13 -18.74
C ILE A 112 -12.14 7.21 -19.82
N ASP A 113 -12.75 8.37 -19.59
CA ASP A 113 -12.69 9.56 -20.44
C ASP A 113 -12.21 10.77 -19.63
N ASP A 114 -12.16 11.95 -20.24
CA ASP A 114 -11.70 13.16 -19.55
C ASP A 114 -12.56 13.54 -18.34
N THR A 115 -13.82 13.07 -18.27
CA THR A 115 -14.65 13.27 -17.08
C THR A 115 -14.20 12.42 -15.90
N PHE A 116 -13.57 11.27 -16.15
CA PHE A 116 -12.90 10.48 -15.13
C PHE A 116 -11.64 11.18 -14.63
N ALA A 117 -10.78 11.68 -15.53
CA ALA A 117 -9.58 12.44 -15.15
C ALA A 117 -9.93 13.66 -14.25
N LYS A 118 -11.01 14.38 -14.58
CA LYS A 118 -11.50 15.52 -13.79
C LYS A 118 -11.91 15.17 -12.36
N GLN A 119 -12.33 13.92 -12.09
CA GLN A 119 -12.61 13.47 -10.71
C GLN A 119 -11.35 13.42 -9.85
N PHE A 120 -10.18 13.30 -10.46
CA PHE A 120 -8.87 13.28 -9.80
C PHE A 120 -8.13 14.62 -9.94
N GLY A 121 -8.83 15.68 -10.35
CA GLY A 121 -8.26 17.03 -10.49
C GLY A 121 -7.41 17.24 -11.74
N MET A 122 -7.49 16.36 -12.73
CA MET A 122 -6.75 16.45 -14.00
C MET A 122 -7.67 16.89 -15.15
N GLU A 123 -7.16 17.66 -16.10
CA GLU A 123 -7.96 18.24 -17.18
C GLU A 123 -8.38 17.19 -18.23
N SER A 124 -7.54 16.18 -18.45
CA SER A 124 -7.73 15.14 -19.48
C SER A 124 -7.12 13.79 -19.14
N MET A 125 -7.53 12.74 -19.86
CA MET A 125 -6.91 11.42 -19.79
C MET A 125 -5.48 11.39 -20.33
N VAL A 126 -5.09 12.34 -21.19
CA VAL A 126 -3.71 12.48 -21.66
C VAL A 126 -2.83 12.93 -20.50
N GLU A 127 -3.27 13.95 -19.77
CA GLU A 127 -2.58 14.44 -18.57
C GLU A 127 -2.53 13.36 -17.49
N MET A 128 -3.64 12.66 -17.24
CA MET A 128 -3.68 11.57 -16.26
C MET A 128 -2.71 10.44 -16.62
N ARG A 129 -2.64 10.02 -17.88
CA ARG A 129 -1.66 9.01 -18.31
C ARG A 129 -0.23 9.50 -18.15
N LYS A 130 0.04 10.77 -18.45
CA LYS A 130 1.37 11.37 -18.27
C LYS A 130 1.76 11.38 -16.79
N ALA A 131 0.90 11.88 -15.90
CA ALA A 131 1.17 11.92 -14.47
C ALA A 131 1.39 10.52 -13.88
N VAL A 132 0.60 9.52 -14.30
CA VAL A 132 0.79 8.13 -13.89
C VAL A 132 2.12 7.56 -14.40
N ALA A 133 2.49 7.86 -15.65
CA ALA A 133 3.75 7.40 -16.23
C ALA A 133 4.96 8.04 -15.54
N GLU A 134 4.91 9.35 -15.25
CA GLU A 134 5.94 10.07 -14.51
C GLU A 134 6.07 9.51 -13.10
N ASN A 135 4.97 9.34 -12.36
CA ASN A 135 5.01 8.73 -11.04
C ASN A 135 5.57 7.30 -11.05
N LEU A 136 5.21 6.50 -12.05
CA LEU A 136 5.75 5.16 -12.20
C LEU A 136 7.26 5.18 -12.49
N GLN A 137 7.71 6.11 -13.35
CA GLN A 137 9.11 6.29 -13.66
C GLN A 137 9.91 6.71 -12.42
N ASP A 138 9.37 7.64 -11.62
CA ASP A 138 9.99 8.08 -10.37
C ASP A 138 10.12 6.92 -9.39
N ASN A 139 9.06 6.13 -9.19
CA ASN A 139 9.10 4.94 -8.34
C ASN A 139 10.13 3.91 -8.82
N ILE A 140 10.25 3.70 -10.14
CA ILE A 140 11.24 2.78 -10.71
C ILE A 140 12.66 3.31 -10.51
N ASN A 141 12.88 4.61 -10.71
CA ASN A 141 14.18 5.25 -10.53
C ASN A 141 14.62 5.19 -9.05
N GLU A 142 13.72 5.53 -8.14
CA GLU A 142 13.97 5.47 -6.69
C GLU A 142 14.30 4.05 -6.26
N ALA A 143 13.49 3.07 -6.67
CA ALA A 143 13.77 1.68 -6.34
C ALA A 143 15.12 1.23 -6.93
N SER A 144 15.40 1.54 -8.20
CA SER A 144 16.67 1.20 -8.86
C SER A 144 17.86 1.79 -8.13
N PHE A 145 17.75 3.05 -7.70
CA PHE A 145 18.77 3.73 -6.92
C PHE A 145 18.96 3.08 -5.54
N GLU A 146 17.90 2.70 -4.84
CA GLU A 146 18.02 1.98 -3.56
C GLU A 146 18.69 0.61 -3.71
N LYS A 147 18.40 -0.12 -4.80
CA LYS A 147 19.11 -1.37 -5.10
C LYS A 147 20.59 -1.13 -5.37
N LEU A 148 20.92 -0.14 -6.20
CA LEU A 148 22.30 0.24 -6.48
C LEU A 148 23.03 0.68 -5.21
N ARG A 149 22.39 1.50 -4.37
CA ARG A 149 22.89 1.92 -3.06
C ARG A 149 23.22 0.71 -2.19
N PHE A 150 22.32 -0.26 -2.09
CA PHE A 150 22.55 -1.49 -1.34
C PHE A 150 23.77 -2.27 -1.88
N GLU A 151 23.87 -2.47 -3.20
CA GLU A 151 24.98 -3.19 -3.82
C GLU A 151 26.33 -2.46 -3.63
N VAL A 152 26.34 -1.13 -3.73
CA VAL A 152 27.54 -0.32 -3.46
C VAL A 152 27.95 -0.46 -2.00
N MET A 153 27.00 -0.42 -1.06
CA MET A 153 27.28 -0.60 0.37
C MET A 153 27.83 -1.99 0.69
N GLU A 154 27.31 -3.04 0.06
CA GLU A 154 27.85 -4.40 0.20
C GLU A 154 29.26 -4.52 -0.35
N ALA A 155 29.47 -4.04 -1.59
CA ALA A 155 30.78 -4.11 -2.22
C ALA A 155 31.85 -3.33 -1.43
N LEU A 156 31.46 -2.22 -0.81
CA LEU A 156 32.32 -1.44 0.07
C LEU A 156 32.60 -2.16 1.39
N ALA A 157 31.59 -2.73 2.04
CA ALA A 157 31.74 -3.48 3.28
C ALA A 157 32.62 -4.73 3.11
N ASP A 158 32.48 -5.44 1.98
CA ASP A 158 33.30 -6.62 1.66
C ASP A 158 34.77 -6.25 1.41
N LYS A 159 35.02 -5.11 0.76
CA LYS A 159 36.39 -4.64 0.46
C LYS A 159 37.08 -4.05 1.69
N PHE A 160 36.31 -3.40 2.56
CA PHE A 160 36.80 -2.69 3.73
C PHE A 160 36.09 -3.18 5.00
N PRO A 161 36.40 -4.41 5.45
CA PRO A 161 35.80 -4.94 6.67
C PRO A 161 36.22 -4.07 7.85
N MET A 162 35.25 -3.49 8.55
CA MET A 162 35.47 -2.69 9.73
C MET A 162 34.50 -3.09 10.84
N GLU A 163 35.00 -3.06 12.08
CA GLU A 163 34.16 -3.29 13.25
C GLU A 163 33.64 -1.96 13.77
N ALA A 164 32.32 -1.83 13.81
CA ALA A 164 31.68 -0.69 14.44
C ALA A 164 31.85 -0.75 15.97
N PRO A 165 32.09 0.39 16.64
CA PRO A 165 32.11 0.50 18.09
C PRO A 165 30.80 0.00 18.72
N ALA A 166 30.91 -0.76 19.81
CA ALA A 166 29.78 -1.40 20.46
C ALA A 166 28.64 -0.42 20.83
N ASN A 167 28.99 0.79 21.26
CA ASN A 167 28.00 1.82 21.61
C ASN A 167 27.15 2.27 20.42
N ILE A 168 27.70 2.31 19.20
CA ILE A 168 26.94 2.67 17.99
C ILE A 168 26.02 1.51 17.60
N VAL A 169 26.52 0.28 17.71
CA VAL A 169 25.74 -0.93 17.43
C VAL A 169 24.55 -1.05 18.39
N GLU A 170 24.75 -0.79 19.68
CA GLU A 170 23.69 -0.80 20.68
C GLU A 170 22.60 0.23 20.39
N GLN A 171 22.98 1.43 19.96
CA GLN A 171 22.02 2.48 19.55
C GLN A 171 21.19 2.04 18.33
N GLU A 172 21.82 1.44 17.32
CA GLU A 172 21.13 0.88 16.15
C GLU A 172 20.18 -0.27 16.54
N VAL A 173 20.59 -1.16 17.46
CA VAL A 173 19.71 -2.23 17.97
C VAL A 173 18.48 -1.63 18.66
N GLU A 174 18.65 -0.61 19.48
CA GLU A 174 17.54 0.06 20.17
C GLU A 174 16.58 0.71 19.15
N MET A 175 17.11 1.37 18.12
CA MET A 175 16.33 1.97 17.05
C MET A 175 15.55 0.92 16.23
N LEU A 176 16.20 -0.20 15.88
CA LEU A 176 15.57 -1.31 15.18
C LEU A 176 14.41 -1.89 15.97
N LYS A 177 14.63 -2.18 17.27
CA LYS A 177 13.59 -2.74 18.15
C LYS A 177 12.45 -1.78 18.44
N LYS A 178 12.68 -0.47 18.39
CA LYS A 178 11.60 0.53 18.46
C LYS A 178 10.68 0.50 17.24
N HIS A 179 11.20 0.13 16.07
CA HIS A 179 10.41 0.00 14.85
C HIS A 179 9.83 -1.40 14.65
N ASP A 180 10.53 -2.43 15.11
CA ASP A 180 10.11 -3.82 15.03
C ASP A 180 10.43 -4.55 16.33
N ALA A 181 9.42 -4.63 17.21
CA ALA A 181 9.56 -5.24 18.53
C ALA A 181 9.72 -6.77 18.48
N ASP A 182 9.35 -7.41 17.36
CA ASP A 182 9.41 -8.86 17.19
C ASP A 182 10.78 -9.32 16.65
N LEU A 183 11.65 -8.38 16.25
CA LEU A 183 12.99 -8.66 15.75
C LEU A 183 13.87 -9.29 16.85
N SER A 184 14.44 -10.47 16.58
CA SER A 184 15.27 -11.16 17.56
C SER A 184 16.57 -10.40 17.87
N ASP A 185 17.12 -10.60 19.07
CA ASP A 185 18.35 -9.93 19.52
C ASP A 185 19.53 -10.19 18.58
N GLU A 186 19.67 -11.43 18.09
CA GLU A 186 20.73 -11.80 17.17
C GLU A 186 20.57 -11.14 15.79
N GLU A 187 19.36 -11.12 15.24
CA GLU A 187 19.08 -10.46 13.96
C GLU A 187 19.25 -8.94 14.06
N ALA A 188 18.71 -8.33 15.12
CA ALA A 188 18.85 -6.91 15.40
C ALA A 188 20.33 -6.52 15.49
N LYS A 189 21.13 -7.30 16.23
CA LYS A 189 22.57 -7.05 16.37
C LYS A 189 23.32 -7.19 15.05
N LYS A 190 22.97 -8.18 14.23
CA LYS A 190 23.59 -8.37 12.91
C LYS A 190 23.29 -7.21 11.97
N ILE A 191 22.03 -6.75 11.94
CA ILE A 191 21.61 -5.60 11.13
C ILE A 191 22.28 -4.32 11.63
N ALA A 192 22.28 -4.10 12.95
CA ALA A 192 22.90 -2.95 13.59
C ALA A 192 24.41 -2.87 13.33
N GLN A 193 25.13 -3.98 13.47
CA GLN A 193 26.56 -4.05 13.17
C GLN A 193 26.84 -3.63 11.74
N ARG A 194 26.05 -4.14 10.79
CA ARG A 194 26.18 -3.83 9.37
C ARG A 194 25.89 -2.36 9.09
N ARG A 195 24.79 -1.81 9.61
CA ARG A 195 24.43 -0.38 9.45
C ARG A 195 25.47 0.55 10.04
N ALA A 196 25.92 0.28 11.27
CA ALA A 196 26.92 1.08 11.94
C ALA A 196 28.26 1.07 11.17
N SER A 197 28.69 -0.09 10.69
CA SER A 197 29.89 -0.24 9.86
C SER A 197 29.77 0.56 8.55
N GLN A 198 28.66 0.40 7.82
CA GLN A 198 28.44 1.10 6.55
C GLN A 198 28.37 2.62 6.73
N GLY A 199 27.68 3.10 7.77
CA GLY A 199 27.60 4.52 8.08
C GLY A 199 28.96 5.13 8.41
N MET A 200 29.81 4.43 9.15
CA MET A 200 31.18 4.87 9.43
C MET A 200 32.04 4.91 8.15
N LEU A 201 31.92 3.88 7.30
CA LEU A 201 32.67 3.84 6.03
C LEU A 201 32.29 5.01 5.12
N LEU A 202 31.00 5.31 5.01
CA LEU A 202 30.52 6.46 4.27
C LEU A 202 31.00 7.78 4.88
N MET A 203 30.99 7.90 6.21
CA MET A 203 31.51 9.10 6.88
C MET A 203 33.00 9.33 6.57
N GLU A 204 33.82 8.28 6.59
CA GLU A 204 35.24 8.40 6.26
C GLU A 204 35.47 8.67 4.77
N LEU A 205 34.69 8.05 3.87
CA LEU A 205 34.73 8.35 2.43
C LEU A 205 34.36 9.81 2.14
N ALA A 206 33.32 10.31 2.79
CA ALA A 206 32.89 11.70 2.65
C ALA A 206 34.00 12.66 3.08
N LYS A 207 34.62 12.42 4.25
CA LYS A 207 35.74 13.24 4.74
C LYS A 207 36.95 13.18 3.82
N ALA A 208 37.34 11.98 3.39
CA ALA A 208 38.53 11.78 2.56
C ALA A 208 38.43 12.47 1.18
N ASN A 209 37.21 12.63 0.67
CA ASN A 209 36.94 13.20 -0.65
C ASN A 209 36.27 14.59 -0.60
N ASP A 210 36.26 15.22 0.57
CA ASP A 210 35.65 16.54 0.83
C ASP A 210 34.18 16.64 0.36
N VAL A 211 33.44 15.54 0.42
CA VAL A 211 32.00 15.55 0.17
C VAL A 211 31.34 16.29 1.31
N LYS A 212 30.58 17.33 0.98
CA LYS A 212 29.86 18.18 1.93
C LYS A 212 28.44 18.41 1.43
N ILE A 213 27.50 18.55 2.34
CA ILE A 213 26.15 19.01 2.04
C ILE A 213 25.93 20.38 2.67
N SER A 214 25.49 21.35 1.88
CA SER A 214 25.20 22.70 2.35
C SER A 214 23.83 22.75 3.03
N ASP A 215 23.61 23.78 3.85
CA ASP A 215 22.30 24.03 4.45
C ASP A 215 21.23 24.26 3.38
N GLU A 216 21.59 24.91 2.27
CA GLU A 216 20.69 25.15 1.14
C GLU A 216 20.25 23.83 0.49
N GLU A 217 21.19 22.92 0.21
CA GLU A 217 20.91 21.60 -0.34
C GLU A 217 19.99 20.78 0.57
N VAL A 218 20.24 20.80 1.89
CA VAL A 218 19.38 20.12 2.87
C VAL A 218 17.96 20.71 2.85
N MET A 219 17.84 22.04 2.78
CA MET A 219 16.52 22.69 2.78
C MET A 219 15.77 22.49 1.45
N GLU A 220 16.48 22.40 0.33
CA GLU A 220 15.89 22.05 -0.97
C GLU A 220 15.40 20.60 -0.98
N ALA A 221 16.20 19.65 -0.53
CA ALA A 221 15.80 18.26 -0.38
C ALA A 221 14.60 18.11 0.55
N LEU A 222 14.59 18.82 1.68
CA LEU A 222 13.47 18.81 2.62
C LEU A 222 12.20 19.37 1.97
N LYS A 223 12.29 20.47 1.22
CA LYS A 223 11.14 21.04 0.50
C LYS A 223 10.59 20.08 -0.54
N ALA A 224 11.45 19.42 -1.31
CA ALA A 224 11.04 18.42 -2.29
C ALA A 224 10.31 17.24 -1.64
N GLU A 225 10.80 16.77 -0.49
CA GLU A 225 10.18 15.65 0.23
C GLU A 225 8.82 16.03 0.82
N ILE A 226 8.72 17.18 1.49
CA ILE A 226 7.45 17.60 2.12
C ILE A 226 6.39 18.03 1.10
N GLN A 227 6.78 18.42 -0.13
CA GLN A 227 5.84 18.82 -1.17
C GLN A 227 4.88 17.68 -1.55
N LYS A 228 5.32 16.42 -1.41
CA LYS A 228 4.49 15.22 -1.63
C LYS A 228 3.26 15.17 -0.72
N TYR A 229 3.29 15.87 0.42
CA TYR A 229 2.20 15.93 1.40
C TYR A 229 1.22 17.10 1.17
N GLY A 230 1.42 17.88 0.09
CA GLY A 230 0.49 18.90 -0.36
C GLY A 230 0.20 19.99 0.70
N PRO A 231 -1.07 20.23 1.08
CA PRO A 231 -1.44 21.30 2.02
C PRO A 231 -0.77 21.23 3.40
N GLN A 232 -0.27 20.07 3.81
CA GLN A 232 0.40 19.88 5.10
C GLN A 232 1.88 20.29 5.08
N ALA A 233 2.47 20.51 3.89
CA ALA A 233 3.89 20.81 3.74
C ALA A 233 4.40 21.95 4.65
N PRO A 234 3.71 23.11 4.81
CA PRO A 234 4.18 24.18 5.70
C PRO A 234 4.25 23.77 7.17
N GLN A 235 3.36 22.88 7.63
CA GLN A 235 3.34 22.40 9.02
C GLN A 235 4.50 21.43 9.26
N ILE A 236 4.78 20.55 8.30
CA ILE A 236 5.92 19.64 8.35
C ILE A 236 7.23 20.43 8.33
N LEU A 237 7.35 21.45 7.47
CA LEU A 237 8.52 22.34 7.46
C LEU A 237 8.75 23.01 8.82
N ALA A 238 7.70 23.56 9.42
CA ALA A 238 7.78 24.19 10.74
C ALA A 238 8.16 23.21 11.85
N PHE A 239 7.74 21.94 11.73
CA PHE A 239 8.16 20.87 12.63
C PHE A 239 9.68 20.63 12.56
N TYR A 240 10.26 20.47 11.36
CA TYR A 240 11.71 20.31 11.22
C TYR A 240 12.49 21.53 11.70
N GLN A 241 12.00 22.75 11.46
CA GLN A 241 12.63 23.99 11.93
C GLN A 241 12.64 24.11 13.46
N LYS A 242 11.61 23.58 14.14
CA LYS A 242 11.50 23.61 15.61
C LYS A 242 12.20 22.44 16.29
N ASN A 243 12.59 21.41 15.54
CA ASN A 243 13.24 20.20 16.05
C ASN A 243 14.62 20.02 15.38
N PRO A 244 15.68 20.70 15.88
CA PRO A 244 17.02 20.63 15.30
C PRO A 244 17.58 19.21 15.20
N GLU A 245 17.21 18.33 16.14
CA GLU A 245 17.57 16.91 16.11
C GLU A 245 17.03 16.20 14.86
N MET A 246 15.74 16.39 14.55
CA MET A 246 15.10 15.81 13.36
C MET A 246 15.71 16.35 12.07
N LEU A 247 16.03 17.65 12.03
CA LEU A 247 16.71 18.26 10.89
C LEU A 247 18.15 17.72 10.75
N GLY A 248 18.83 17.45 11.86
CA GLY A 248 20.14 16.80 11.89
C GLY A 248 20.09 15.37 11.32
N MET A 249 19.09 14.58 11.70
CA MET A 249 18.87 13.24 11.15
C MET A 249 18.58 13.30 9.64
N PHE A 250 17.74 14.23 9.20
CA PHE A 250 17.46 14.43 7.79
C PHE A 250 18.73 14.81 7.00
N ARG A 251 19.53 15.75 7.54
CA ARG A 251 20.84 16.11 6.96
C ARG A 251 21.77 14.91 6.86
N ALA A 252 21.83 14.06 7.89
CA ALA A 252 22.66 12.86 7.86
C ALA A 252 22.25 11.91 6.73
N GLY A 253 20.95 11.70 6.52
CA GLY A 253 20.43 10.91 5.40
C GLY A 253 20.77 11.50 4.03
N GLU A 254 20.64 12.81 3.86
CA GLU A 254 21.00 13.47 2.60
C GLU A 254 22.52 13.46 2.35
N MET A 255 23.32 13.60 3.40
CA MET A 255 24.78 13.46 3.33
C MET A 255 25.18 12.03 2.90
N GLU A 256 24.48 11.02 3.41
CA GLU A 256 24.67 9.63 3.03
C GLU A 256 24.40 9.42 1.53
N LYS A 257 23.22 9.85 1.06
CA LYS A 257 22.84 9.78 -0.36
C LYS A 257 23.86 10.48 -1.26
N LYS A 258 24.31 11.68 -0.87
CA LYS A 258 25.31 12.45 -1.63
C LYS A 258 26.66 11.73 -1.70
N THR A 259 27.07 11.09 -0.61
CA THR A 259 28.31 10.31 -0.58
C THR A 259 28.20 9.06 -1.46
N ILE A 260 27.06 8.38 -1.44
CA ILE A 260 26.79 7.24 -2.32
C ILE A 260 26.80 7.66 -3.79
N ALA A 261 26.15 8.77 -4.13
CA ALA A 261 26.17 9.33 -5.48
C ALA A 261 27.61 9.61 -5.95
N TRP A 262 28.44 10.19 -5.06
CA TRP A 262 29.86 10.38 -5.35
C TRP A 262 30.58 9.04 -5.61
N VAL A 263 30.33 8.00 -4.81
CA VAL A 263 30.93 6.67 -5.04
C VAL A 263 30.50 6.12 -6.40
N ILE A 264 29.22 6.22 -6.74
CA ILE A 264 28.65 5.76 -8.01
C ILE A 264 29.35 6.47 -9.19
N ASP A 265 29.54 7.78 -9.11
CA ASP A 265 30.22 8.58 -10.14
C ASP A 265 31.71 8.20 -10.33
N HIS A 266 32.32 7.54 -9.34
CA HIS A 266 33.71 7.09 -9.37
C HIS A 266 33.83 5.57 -9.56
N CYS A 267 32.73 4.87 -9.84
CA CYS A 267 32.69 3.44 -10.10
C CYS A 267 32.34 3.13 -11.56
N THR A 268 32.71 1.93 -12.02
CA THR A 268 32.25 1.43 -13.31
C THR A 268 30.83 0.88 -13.14
N ILE A 269 29.85 1.57 -13.71
CA ILE A 269 28.45 1.15 -13.71
C ILE A 269 28.21 0.18 -14.88
N VAL A 270 27.62 -0.97 -14.59
CA VAL A 270 27.18 -1.92 -15.62
C VAL A 270 25.67 -1.84 -15.75
N GLU A 271 25.20 -1.30 -16.86
CA GLU A 271 23.77 -1.25 -17.14
C GLU A 271 23.26 -2.63 -17.58
N LYS A 272 22.21 -3.11 -16.93
CA LYS A 272 21.55 -4.36 -17.26
C LYS A 272 20.10 -4.10 -17.63
N GLN A 273 19.72 -4.44 -18.85
CA GLN A 273 18.30 -4.47 -19.23
C GLN A 273 17.61 -5.64 -18.54
N VAL A 274 16.48 -5.35 -17.88
CA VAL A 274 15.66 -6.33 -17.18
C VAL A 274 14.21 -6.22 -17.64
N THR A 275 13.48 -7.32 -17.59
CA THR A 275 12.02 -7.29 -17.78
C THR A 275 11.34 -6.72 -16.54
N PRO A 276 10.09 -6.22 -16.63
CA PRO A 276 9.34 -5.76 -15.47
C PRO A 276 9.20 -6.81 -14.37
N GLU A 277 9.08 -8.09 -14.74
CA GLU A 277 9.04 -9.21 -13.79
C GLU A 277 10.36 -9.39 -13.06
N ALA A 278 11.48 -9.43 -13.80
CA ALA A 278 12.80 -9.58 -13.23
C ALA A 278 13.19 -8.38 -12.35
N PHE A 279 12.79 -7.16 -12.73
CA PHE A 279 12.94 -5.97 -11.90
C PHE A 279 12.20 -6.14 -10.57
N ARG A 280 10.93 -6.56 -10.62
CA ARG A 280 10.13 -6.77 -9.40
C ARG A 280 10.74 -7.81 -8.48
N GLU A 281 11.22 -8.92 -9.03
CA GLU A 281 11.92 -9.95 -8.26
C GLU A 281 13.18 -9.40 -7.59
N ALA A 282 13.99 -8.63 -8.32
CA ALA A 282 15.20 -8.01 -7.79
C ALA A 282 14.94 -6.97 -6.67
N MET A 283 13.76 -6.33 -6.66
CA MET A 283 13.36 -5.39 -5.61
C MET A 283 12.79 -6.06 -4.36
N MET A 284 12.35 -7.32 -4.47
CA MET A 284 11.84 -8.10 -3.34
C MET A 284 12.94 -8.91 -2.63
N SER A 285 14.13 -9.01 -3.23
CA SER A 285 15.30 -9.73 -2.74
C SER A 285 16.36 -8.79 -2.17
#